data_AF-A0A9D3RIP5-F1
#
_entry.id   AF-A0A9D3RIP5-F1
#
_cell.length_a   1.000
_cell.length_b   1.000
_cell.length_c   1.000
_cell.angle_alpha   90.00
_cell.angle_beta   90.00
_cell.angle_gamma   90.00
#
_symmetry.space_group_name_H-M   'P 1'
#
loop_
_entity.id
_entity.type
_entity.pdbx_description
1 polymer ?
#
loop_
_entity_poly.entity_id
_entity_poly.type
_entity_poly.pdbx_seq_one_letter_code
_entity_poly.pdbx_strand_id
1 'polypeptide(L)'
;MLWALVHPPDTIQATPLCRSFCTNWFEACKNDMTCARNWTTDWAGVNCTGPCVPFHQMYKDESDLCNHMMGDAFMTVDDQEDVGDGGPCCLTLSVSDRAVISSMQGGKGGASVPKTTQKGPRPVRSCHRLLPPQARKGGKNAAVSKRSVAKDDAEGSGSGF
;
A
#
# COMPACT_ATOMS: atom_id res chain seq x y z
N MET A 1 4.91 25.51 8.50
CA MET A 1 5.92 25.00 7.55
C MET A 1 5.53 23.59 7.18
N LEU A 2 4.92 23.40 6.01
CA LEU A 2 4.63 22.08 5.44
C LEU A 2 5.77 21.78 4.47
N TRP A 3 6.69 20.90 4.84
CA TRP A 3 7.59 20.32 3.86
C TRP A 3 6.80 19.29 3.08
N ALA A 4 6.34 19.66 1.88
CA ALA A 4 6.03 18.67 0.87
C ALA A 4 7.30 17.85 0.69
N LEU A 5 7.22 16.56 0.99
CA LEU A 5 8.28 15.59 0.76
C LEU A 5 8.44 15.50 -0.76
N VAL A 6 9.16 16.46 -1.35
CA VAL A 6 9.59 16.40 -2.74
C VAL A 6 10.65 15.32 -2.76
N HIS A 7 10.23 14.11 -3.09
CA HIS A 7 11.15 13.01 -3.32
C HIS A 7 12.11 13.39 -4.45
N PRO A 8 13.38 12.92 -4.38
CA PRO A 8 14.29 13.07 -5.50
C PRO A 8 13.64 12.51 -6.78
N PRO A 9 13.83 13.15 -7.94
CA PRO A 9 13.19 12.77 -9.20
C PRO A 9 13.47 11.33 -9.65
N ASP A 10 14.46 10.66 -9.05
CA ASP A 10 14.95 9.35 -9.44
C ASP A 10 14.44 8.19 -8.56
N THR A 11 13.51 8.44 -7.63
CA THR A 11 13.00 7.40 -6.72
C THR A 11 11.62 6.89 -7.18
N ILE A 12 11.53 5.58 -7.42
CA ILE A 12 10.25 4.90 -7.65
C ILE A 12 9.59 4.68 -6.28
N GLN A 13 8.27 4.89 -6.19
CA GLN A 13 7.51 4.69 -4.96
C GLN A 13 6.16 4.01 -5.24
N ALA A 14 5.74 3.13 -4.34
CA ALA A 14 4.44 2.48 -4.32
C ALA A 14 4.04 1.88 -5.68
N THR A 15 5.00 1.28 -6.38
CA THR A 15 4.72 0.59 -7.65
C THR A 15 3.98 -0.71 -7.34
N PRO A 16 2.76 -0.90 -7.87
CA PRO A 16 1.91 -2.04 -7.53
C PRO A 16 2.43 -3.31 -8.22
N LEU A 17 3.00 -4.24 -7.47
CA LEU A 17 3.41 -5.55 -7.95
C LEU A 17 2.30 -6.57 -7.72
N CYS A 18 2.06 -7.42 -8.71
CA CYS A 18 1.12 -8.51 -8.57
C CYS A 18 1.59 -9.50 -7.52
N ARG A 19 0.68 -9.98 -6.66
CA ARG A 19 1.00 -10.96 -5.63
C ARG A 19 1.61 -12.22 -6.22
N SER A 20 1.11 -12.70 -7.37
CA SER A 20 1.68 -13.85 -8.07
C SER A 20 3.15 -13.66 -8.44
N PHE A 21 3.54 -12.45 -8.85
CA PHE A 21 4.94 -12.12 -9.11
C PHE A 21 5.77 -12.19 -7.83
N CYS A 22 5.27 -11.60 -6.74
CA CYS A 22 5.92 -11.65 -5.43
C CYS A 22 6.05 -13.08 -4.90
N THR A 23 5.02 -13.93 -5.10
CA THR A 23 5.06 -15.35 -4.75
C THR A 23 6.18 -16.07 -5.51
N ASN A 24 6.26 -15.88 -6.82
CA ASN A 24 7.29 -16.51 -7.64
C ASN A 24 8.69 -16.06 -7.24
N TRP A 25 8.87 -14.78 -6.95
CA TRP A 25 10.16 -14.25 -6.49
C TRP A 25 10.54 -14.84 -5.13
N PHE A 26 9.63 -14.84 -4.16
CA PHE A 26 9.89 -15.40 -2.84
C PHE A 26 10.21 -16.89 -2.90
N GLU A 27 9.44 -17.69 -3.63
CA GLU A 27 9.69 -19.12 -3.75
C GLU A 27 11.01 -19.43 -4.48
N ALA A 28 11.38 -18.64 -5.50
CA ALA A 28 12.65 -18.81 -6.19
C ALA A 28 13.85 -18.54 -5.27
N CYS A 29 13.77 -17.52 -4.42
CA CYS A 29 14.87 -17.10 -3.54
C CYS A 29 14.76 -17.64 -2.11
N LYS A 30 13.75 -18.45 -1.79
CA LYS A 30 13.39 -18.87 -0.43
C LYS A 30 14.56 -19.40 0.40
N ASN A 31 15.46 -20.13 -0.26
CA ASN A 31 16.63 -20.76 0.36
C ASN A 31 17.94 -20.01 0.07
N ASP A 32 17.90 -18.95 -0.73
CA ASP A 32 19.04 -18.06 -0.92
C ASP A 32 19.30 -17.27 0.35
N MET A 33 20.53 -16.80 0.50
CA MET A 33 20.97 -16.09 1.69
C MET A 33 20.92 -14.57 1.47
N THR A 34 20.38 -13.85 2.45
CA THR A 34 20.43 -12.38 2.52
C THR A 34 20.86 -11.93 3.89
N CYS A 35 21.49 -10.77 3.97
CA CYS A 35 21.84 -10.10 5.22
C CYS A 35 21.19 -8.72 5.36
N ALA A 36 20.37 -8.34 4.38
CA ALA A 36 19.70 -7.06 4.31
C ALA A 36 18.21 -7.29 4.16
N ARG A 37 17.40 -6.59 4.97
CA ARG A 37 15.94 -6.64 4.86
C ARG A 37 15.45 -5.61 3.86
N ASN A 38 16.04 -4.42 3.87
CA ASN A 38 15.87 -3.37 2.88
C ASN A 38 17.22 -3.10 2.17
N TRP A 39 17.32 -3.46 0.89
CA TRP A 39 18.52 -3.35 0.08
C TRP A 39 18.83 -1.92 -0.36
N THR A 40 17.90 -0.97 -0.17
CA THR A 40 18.16 0.45 -0.46
C THR A 40 18.85 1.17 0.70
N THR A 41 18.70 0.67 1.94
CA THR A 41 19.21 1.32 3.15
C THR A 41 20.20 0.47 3.93
N ASP A 42 19.98 -0.84 4.01
CA ASP A 42 20.77 -1.75 4.85
C ASP A 42 22.05 -2.18 4.14
N TRP A 43 22.03 -2.14 2.80
CA TRP A 43 23.20 -2.28 1.96
C TRP A 43 23.93 -0.92 1.90
N ALA A 44 24.85 -0.69 2.84
CA ALA A 44 25.74 0.48 2.84
C ALA A 44 26.92 0.32 1.86
N GLY A 45 26.72 -0.38 0.75
CA GLY A 45 27.68 -0.46 -0.35
C GLY A 45 28.96 -1.27 -0.11
N VAL A 46 29.18 -1.91 1.05
CA VAL A 46 30.45 -2.65 1.25
C VAL A 46 30.44 -3.89 2.14
N ASN A 47 29.48 -4.15 3.03
CA ASN A 47 29.37 -5.46 3.71
C ASN A 47 28.09 -5.60 4.55
N CYS A 48 27.63 -6.85 4.69
CA CYS A 48 26.61 -7.24 5.66
C CYS A 48 27.03 -6.83 7.07
N THR A 49 26.16 -6.10 7.78
CA THR A 49 26.39 -5.75 9.20
C THR A 49 26.00 -6.88 10.16
N GLY A 50 25.20 -7.83 9.71
CA GLY A 50 24.72 -8.98 10.47
C GLY A 50 24.90 -10.32 9.75
N PRO A 51 24.48 -11.43 10.38
CA PRO A 51 24.57 -12.75 9.77
C PRO A 51 23.69 -12.83 8.52
N CYS A 52 24.19 -13.55 7.50
CA CYS A 52 23.34 -13.96 6.39
C CYS A 52 22.37 -15.02 6.87
N VAL A 53 21.09 -14.86 6.54
CA VAL A 53 20.02 -15.83 6.83
C VAL A 53 19.26 -16.14 5.54
N PRO A 54 18.61 -17.30 5.44
CA PRO A 54 17.75 -17.59 4.30
C PRO A 54 16.60 -16.58 4.16
N PHE A 55 16.14 -16.33 2.93
CA PHE A 55 15.02 -15.41 2.69
C PHE A 55 13.76 -15.78 3.48
N HIS A 56 13.44 -17.07 3.62
CA HIS A 56 12.28 -17.50 4.42
C HIS A 56 12.40 -17.21 5.92
N GLN A 57 13.60 -16.90 6.41
CA GLN A 57 13.80 -16.41 7.77
C GLN A 57 13.80 -14.88 7.80
N MET A 58 14.32 -14.23 6.76
CA MET A 58 14.35 -12.77 6.66
C MET A 58 12.97 -12.17 6.43
N TYR A 59 12.14 -12.79 5.59
CA TYR A 59 10.82 -12.32 5.18
C TYR A 59 9.73 -13.30 5.60
N LYS A 60 8.63 -12.76 6.11
CA LYS A 60 7.51 -13.55 6.64
C LYS A 60 6.79 -14.32 5.53
N ASP A 61 6.57 -13.65 4.40
CA ASP A 61 5.80 -14.15 3.25
C ASP A 61 6.19 -13.36 1.99
N GLU A 62 5.55 -13.69 0.86
CA GLU A 62 5.80 -13.06 -0.43
C GLU A 62 5.48 -11.56 -0.44
N SER A 63 4.48 -11.13 0.32
CA SER A 63 4.08 -9.73 0.37
C SER A 63 5.10 -8.93 1.17
N ASP A 64 5.57 -9.52 2.27
CA ASP A 64 6.63 -8.96 3.11
C ASP A 64 7.93 -8.74 2.33
N LEU A 65 8.31 -9.67 1.45
CA LEU A 65 9.46 -9.53 0.55
C LEU A 65 9.33 -8.28 -0.34
N CYS A 66 8.26 -8.23 -1.13
CA CYS A 66 8.04 -7.16 -2.11
C CYS A 66 7.89 -5.78 -1.43
N ASN A 67 7.23 -5.71 -0.27
CA ASN A 67 6.96 -4.46 0.42
C ASN A 67 8.19 -3.86 1.13
N HIS A 68 9.27 -4.61 1.32
CA HIS A 68 10.40 -4.15 2.15
C HIS A 68 11.77 -4.24 1.46
N MET A 69 12.00 -5.21 0.56
CA MET A 69 13.32 -5.41 -0.04
C MET A 69 13.84 -4.14 -0.71
N MET A 70 12.98 -3.40 -1.39
CA MET A 70 13.35 -2.18 -2.10
C MET A 70 12.80 -0.92 -1.40
N GLY A 71 12.67 -0.96 -0.07
CA GLY A 71 12.04 0.11 0.70
C GLY A 71 10.61 0.37 0.23
N ASP A 72 10.26 1.65 0.06
CA ASP A 72 8.91 2.06 -0.37
C ASP A 72 8.67 1.96 -1.88
N ALA A 73 9.60 1.36 -2.64
CA ALA A 73 9.52 1.31 -4.11
C ALA A 73 8.35 0.47 -4.62
N PHE A 74 8.04 -0.63 -3.93
CA PHE A 74 7.05 -1.61 -4.36
C PHE A 74 5.99 -1.84 -3.28
N MET A 75 4.77 -2.14 -3.72
CA MET A 75 3.70 -2.63 -2.85
C MET A 75 3.00 -3.81 -3.51
N THR A 76 2.66 -4.81 -2.72
CA THR A 76 1.98 -6.02 -3.21
C THR A 76 0.48 -5.76 -3.35
N VAL A 77 -0.08 -6.14 -4.50
CA VAL A 77 -1.50 -6.05 -4.82
C VAL A 77 -1.98 -7.43 -5.26
N ASP A 78 -3.12 -7.87 -4.74
CA ASP A 78 -3.71 -9.14 -5.17
C ASP A 78 -4.02 -9.12 -6.67
N ASP A 79 -3.76 -10.23 -7.35
CA ASP A 79 -4.01 -10.40 -8.79
C ASP A 79 -5.50 -10.34 -9.16
N GLN A 80 -6.41 -10.29 -8.19
CA GLN A 80 -7.84 -10.41 -8.45
C GLN A 80 -8.37 -9.28 -9.34
N GLU A 81 -8.85 -9.74 -10.48
CA GLU A 81 -9.81 -9.07 -11.35
C GLU A 81 -11.15 -9.04 -10.61
N ASP A 82 -11.64 -7.87 -10.21
CA ASP A 82 -13.06 -7.72 -9.86
C ASP A 82 -13.88 -7.98 -11.14
N VAL A 83 -14.20 -9.25 -11.40
CA VAL A 83 -15.19 -9.80 -12.34
C VAL A 83 -15.54 -8.80 -13.46
N GLY A 84 -14.61 -8.63 -14.39
CA GLY A 84 -14.75 -7.67 -15.48
C GLY A 84 -13.54 -7.70 -16.39
N ASP A 85 -13.79 -7.50 -17.69
CA ASP A 85 -12.92 -7.52 -18.89
C ASP A 85 -11.68 -6.60 -18.85
N GLY A 86 -11.28 -6.10 -17.68
CA GLY A 86 -10.06 -5.34 -17.46
C GLY A 86 -9.15 -6.13 -16.53
N GLY A 87 -8.06 -6.66 -17.08
CA GLY A 87 -7.09 -7.48 -16.36
C GLY A 87 -6.45 -6.78 -15.13
N PRO A 88 -5.49 -7.44 -14.48
CA PRO A 88 -4.99 -7.03 -13.18
C PRO A 88 -4.35 -5.63 -13.23
N CYS A 89 -4.64 -4.84 -12.19
CA CYS A 89 -4.09 -3.49 -12.02
C CYS A 89 -2.73 -3.49 -11.31
N CYS A 90 -1.88 -4.46 -11.63
CA CYS A 90 -0.57 -4.62 -11.02
C CYS A 90 0.45 -5.05 -12.07
N LEU A 91 1.73 -4.87 -11.74
CA LEU A 91 2.85 -5.18 -12.62
C LEU A 91 3.47 -6.52 -12.25
N THR A 92 3.88 -7.25 -13.27
CA THR A 92 4.64 -8.51 -13.18
C THR A 92 6.12 -8.31 -13.49
N LEU A 93 6.56 -7.06 -13.67
CA LEU A 93 7.89 -6.66 -14.14
C LEU A 93 8.30 -7.38 -15.44
N SER A 94 7.33 -7.58 -16.32
CA SER A 94 7.51 -8.31 -17.58
C SER A 94 6.97 -7.53 -18.77
N VAL A 95 7.24 -8.02 -19.98
CA VAL A 95 6.73 -7.40 -21.22
C VAL A 95 5.20 -7.37 -21.29
N SER A 96 4.52 -8.23 -20.53
CA SER A 96 3.06 -8.27 -20.42
C SER A 96 2.47 -7.00 -19.80
N ASP A 97 3.27 -6.26 -19.04
CA ASP A 97 2.81 -5.07 -18.30
C ASP A 97 2.52 -3.86 -19.21
N ARG A 98 2.86 -3.92 -20.50
CA ARG A 98 2.61 -2.81 -21.45
C ARG A 98 1.15 -2.37 -21.46
N ALA A 99 0.22 -3.33 -21.38
CA ALA A 99 -1.21 -3.04 -21.36
C ALA A 99 -1.64 -2.36 -20.05
N VAL A 100 -1.08 -2.81 -18.91
CA VAL A 100 -1.35 -2.25 -17.58
C VAL A 100 -0.77 -0.84 -17.44
N ILE A 101 0.46 -0.62 -17.93
CA ILE A 101 1.08 0.72 -17.94
C ILE A 101 0.24 1.69 -18.78
N SER A 102 -0.25 1.24 -19.94
CA SER A 102 -1.11 2.04 -20.81
C SER A 102 -2.42 2.43 -20.12
N SER A 103 -3.04 1.51 -19.36
CA SER A 103 -4.28 1.79 -18.62
C SER A 103 -4.06 2.72 -17.42
N MET A 104 -2.91 2.63 -16.74
CA MET A 104 -2.56 3.51 -15.63
C MET A 104 -2.27 4.96 -16.07
N GLN A 105 -1.67 5.16 -17.25
CA GLN A 105 -1.33 6.49 -17.77
C GLN A 105 -2.54 7.23 -18.35
N GLY A 106 -3.51 6.50 -18.94
CA GLY A 106 -4.73 7.07 -19.51
C GLY A 106 -5.63 7.81 -18.52
N GLY A 107 -5.43 7.59 -17.20
CA GLY A 107 -6.20 8.24 -16.13
C GLY A 107 -5.65 9.59 -15.63
N LYS A 108 -4.51 10.09 -16.14
CA LYS A 108 -3.91 11.37 -15.71
C LYS A 108 -4.32 12.60 -16.56
N GLY A 109 -5.33 12.47 -17.42
CA GLY A 109 -5.91 13.58 -18.19
C GLY A 109 -7.29 14.00 -17.64
N GLY A 110 -7.47 15.30 -17.38
CA GLY A 110 -8.71 15.88 -16.83
C GLY A 110 -9.97 15.67 -17.67
N ALA A 111 -11.09 16.02 -17.05
CA ALA A 111 -12.47 15.74 -17.44
C ALA A 111 -12.91 16.19 -18.86
N SER A 112 -13.90 15.42 -19.36
CA SER A 112 -14.95 15.72 -20.34
C SER A 112 -14.59 16.05 -21.79
N VAL A 113 -14.83 15.07 -22.68
CA VAL A 113 -15.50 15.29 -23.98
C VAL A 113 -16.42 14.09 -24.24
N PRO A 114 -17.74 14.25 -24.47
CA PRO A 114 -18.56 13.15 -24.95
C PRO A 114 -18.26 12.96 -26.44
N LYS A 115 -17.67 11.81 -26.81
CA LYS A 115 -17.54 11.42 -28.21
C LYS A 115 -18.37 10.18 -28.51
N THR A 116 -19.07 10.36 -29.62
CA THR A 116 -20.12 9.57 -30.24
C THR A 116 -19.82 8.08 -30.39
N THR A 117 -20.90 7.32 -30.49
CA THR A 117 -21.00 5.88 -30.76
C THR A 117 -20.03 5.43 -31.86
N GLN A 118 -18.96 4.75 -31.47
CA GLN A 118 -18.22 3.85 -32.35
C GLN A 118 -17.92 2.59 -31.56
N LYS A 119 -18.31 1.43 -32.08
CA LYS A 119 -17.99 0.10 -31.53
C LYS A 119 -16.47 -0.12 -31.57
N GLY A 120 -15.77 0.42 -30.57
CA GLY A 120 -14.38 0.11 -30.26
C GLY A 120 -14.30 -0.93 -29.14
N PRO A 121 -13.11 -1.53 -28.91
CA PRO A 121 -12.90 -2.46 -27.80
C PRO A 121 -13.28 -1.78 -26.48
N ARG A 122 -13.87 -2.57 -25.58
CA ARG A 122 -14.50 -2.08 -24.34
C ARG A 122 -13.50 -1.27 -23.50
N PRO A 123 -13.95 -0.21 -22.80
CA PRO A 123 -13.07 0.57 -21.93
C PRO A 123 -12.56 -0.34 -20.80
N VAL A 124 -11.25 -0.58 -20.78
CA VAL A 124 -10.57 -1.21 -19.65
C VAL A 124 -10.84 -0.32 -18.43
N ARG A 125 -11.34 -0.92 -17.34
CA ARG A 125 -11.54 -0.16 -16.09
C ARG A 125 -10.21 0.43 -15.66
N SER A 126 -10.19 1.74 -15.48
CA SER A 126 -8.99 2.46 -15.10
C SER A 126 -8.63 2.13 -13.65
N CYS A 127 -7.34 1.87 -13.40
CA CYS A 127 -6.78 1.37 -12.13
C CYS A 127 -6.80 2.39 -10.97
N HIS A 128 -7.82 3.25 -10.91
CA HIS A 128 -7.95 4.36 -9.97
C HIS A 128 -8.07 3.96 -8.49
N ARG A 129 -8.03 2.66 -8.14
CA ARG A 129 -8.30 2.16 -6.79
C ARG A 129 -7.20 1.25 -6.21
N LEU A 130 -5.95 1.46 -6.61
CA LEU A 130 -4.81 0.70 -6.09
C LEU A 130 -4.26 1.21 -4.76
N LEU A 131 -4.79 2.32 -4.21
CA LEU A 131 -4.35 2.73 -2.88
C LEU A 131 -4.94 1.74 -1.84
N PRO A 132 -4.10 1.16 -0.96
CA PRO A 132 -4.62 0.52 0.24
C PRO A 132 -5.47 1.54 0.99
N PRO A 133 -6.56 1.12 1.67
CA PRO A 133 -7.28 2.01 2.55
C PRO A 133 -6.29 2.47 3.62
N GLN A 134 -5.71 3.67 3.44
CA GLN A 134 -5.14 4.38 4.56
C GLN A 134 -6.23 4.38 5.61
N ALA A 135 -5.90 3.80 6.78
CA ALA A 135 -6.78 3.79 7.93
C ALA A 135 -7.37 5.20 8.02
N ARG A 136 -8.64 5.34 7.63
CA ARG A 136 -9.38 6.57 7.87
C ARG A 136 -9.27 6.70 9.38
N LYS A 137 -8.43 7.63 9.85
CA LYS A 137 -8.57 8.21 11.17
C LYS A 137 -9.98 8.80 11.14
N GLY A 138 -10.95 7.96 11.45
CA GLY A 138 -12.29 8.35 11.77
C GLY A 138 -12.13 9.15 13.04
N GLY A 139 -11.92 10.45 12.88
CA GLY A 139 -12.27 11.45 13.86
C GLY A 139 -13.77 11.37 14.06
N LYS A 140 -14.23 10.31 14.73
CA LYS A 140 -15.50 10.30 15.41
C LYS A 140 -15.20 10.97 16.72
N ASN A 141 -15.51 12.27 16.77
CA ASN A 141 -15.65 13.01 18.00
C ASN A 141 -16.36 12.09 18.99
N ALA A 142 -15.68 11.74 20.09
CA ALA A 142 -16.31 11.11 21.21
C ALA A 142 -17.37 12.09 21.71
N ALA A 143 -18.61 11.89 21.27
CA ALA A 143 -19.77 12.51 21.89
C ALA A 143 -19.85 11.89 23.28
N VAL A 144 -19.23 12.58 24.25
CA VAL A 144 -19.47 12.36 25.67
C VAL A 144 -20.97 12.46 25.87
N SER A 145 -21.61 11.31 26.11
CA SER A 145 -22.98 11.25 26.58
C SER A 145 -23.00 11.84 27.99
N LYS A 146 -23.24 13.14 28.10
CA LYS A 146 -23.51 13.83 29.36
C LYS A 146 -24.83 13.31 29.89
N ARG A 147 -24.78 12.39 30.87
CA ARG A 147 -25.94 12.10 31.71
C ARG A 147 -25.98 13.17 32.79
N SER A 148 -26.90 14.12 32.64
CA SER A 148 -27.22 15.10 33.66
C SER A 148 -27.76 14.37 34.90
N VAL A 149 -27.01 14.38 35.99
CA VAL A 149 -27.53 14.01 37.31
C VAL A 149 -28.22 15.26 37.86
N ALA A 150 -29.54 15.18 37.99
CA ALA A 150 -30.32 16.16 38.72
C ALA A 150 -29.87 16.13 40.18
N LYS A 151 -29.56 17.31 40.70
CA LYS A 151 -29.17 17.55 42.09
C LYS A 151 -30.44 18.03 42.78
N ASP A 152 -30.92 17.25 43.75
CA ASP A 152 -31.90 17.70 44.73
C ASP A 152 -31.27 17.55 46.11
N ASP A 153 -31.38 18.63 46.87
CA ASP A 153 -30.74 18.89 48.14
C ASP A 153 -31.38 18.09 49.28
N ALA A 154 -30.55 17.60 50.21
CA ALA A 154 -31.00 17.30 51.58
C ALA A 154 -29.81 17.33 52.54
N GLU A 155 -30.02 18.04 53.63
CA GLU A 155 -29.11 18.39 54.72
C GLU A 155 -28.52 17.18 55.47
N GLY A 156 -27.33 17.35 56.04
CA GLY A 156 -26.72 16.31 56.89
C GLY A 156 -25.38 16.71 57.50
N SER A 157 -25.45 17.32 58.68
CA SER A 157 -24.37 17.87 59.51
C SER A 157 -23.33 16.86 60.03
N GLY A 158 -22.06 17.26 60.11
CA GLY A 158 -21.26 17.12 61.35
C GLY A 158 -20.18 16.03 61.51
N SER A 159 -18.91 16.49 61.45
CA SER A 159 -17.77 16.31 62.40
C SER A 159 -17.26 14.94 62.93
N GLY A 160 -15.91 14.80 62.86
CA GLY A 160 -15.03 14.09 63.84
C GLY A 160 -14.86 12.59 63.58
N PHE A 161 -13.67 11.97 63.61
CA PHE A 161 -12.42 12.23 64.33
C PHE A 161 -11.21 11.75 63.51
#